data_AF-U5CSK3-F1
#
_entry.id   AF-U5CSK3-F1
#
_cell.length_a   1.000
_cell.length_b   1.000
_cell.length_c   1.000
_cell.angle_alpha   90.00
_cell.angle_beta   90.00
_cell.angle_gamma   90.00
#
_symmetry.space_group_name_H-M   'P 1'
#
loop_
_entity.id
_entity.type
_entity.pdbx_description
1 polymer ?
#
loop_
_entity_poly.entity_id
_entity_poly.type
_entity_poly.pdbx_seq_one_letter_code
_entity_poly.pdbx_strand_id
1 'polypeptide(L)' 'MHKSAVVKNKETGKFRVVRMEVTDLTVDELKMRQKMIEQQIKNYEHDIKYYQSLCDMLKSELEEINKLIEKEGKIL' A
#
# COMPACT_ATOMS: atom_id res chain seq x y z
N MET A 1 15.15 7.52 20.99
CA MET A 1 15.81 7.52 22.35
C MET A 1 17.27 7.02 22.18
N HIS A 2 18.30 7.43 22.97
CA HIS A 2 19.68 6.98 22.71
C HIS A 2 20.13 5.88 23.69
N LYS A 3 20.68 4.77 23.19
CA LYS A 3 21.35 3.76 24.03
C LYS A 3 22.86 3.78 23.78
N SER A 4 23.63 3.66 24.86
CA SER A 4 25.09 3.56 24.79
C SER A 4 25.51 2.16 25.17
N ALA A 5 26.42 1.57 24.40
CA ALA A 5 27.07 0.31 24.73
C ALA A 5 28.57 0.52 24.95
N VAL A 6 29.13 -0.10 25.97
CA VAL A 6 30.58 -0.13 26.19
C VAL A 6 31.14 -1.35 25.46
N VAL A 7 31.99 -1.11 24.47
CA VAL A 7 32.58 -2.17 23.64
C VAL A 7 34.08 -2.25 23.93
N LYS A 8 34.59 -3.44 24.26
CA LYS A 8 36.02 -3.70 24.43
C LYS A 8 36.64 -4.08 23.09
N ASN A 9 37.68 -3.35 22.67
CA ASN A 9 38.50 -3.73 21.53
C ASN A 9 39.32 -4.98 21.89
N LYS A 10 39.21 -6.05 21.08
CA LYS A 10 39.85 -7.34 21.36
C LYS A 10 41.37 -7.34 21.12
N GLU A 11 41.88 -6.45 20.27
CA GLU A 11 43.30 -6.36 19.91
C GLU A 11 44.07 -5.45 20.87
N THR A 12 43.47 -4.33 21.27
CA THR A 12 44.14 -3.33 22.14
C THR A 12 43.69 -3.38 23.59
N GLY A 13 42.64 -4.15 23.91
CA GLY A 13 42.05 -4.23 25.25
C GLY A 13 41.31 -2.97 25.70
N LYS A 14 41.34 -1.88 24.92
CA LYS A 14 40.74 -0.58 25.26
C LYS A 14 39.22 -0.62 25.14
N PHE A 15 38.54 0.06 26.05
CA PHE A 15 37.09 0.22 26.03
C PHE A 15 36.71 1.51 25.29
N ARG A 16 35.67 1.45 24.47
CA ARG A 16 35.03 2.64 23.89
C ARG A 16 33.53 2.64 24.14
N VAL A 17 32.96 3.81 24.34
CA VAL A 17 31.51 4.00 24.41
C VAL A 17 31.00 4.26 23.01
N VAL A 18 30.11 3.40 22.51
CA VAL A 18 29.44 3.59 21.22
C VAL A 18 28.03 4.05 21.49
N ARG A 19 27.67 5.22 20.96
CA ARG A 19 26.27 5.68 20.91
C ARG A 19 25.62 5.00 19.71
N MET A 20 24.56 4.25 19.97
CA MET A 20 23.73 3.66 18.92
C MET A 20 22.51 4.55 18.73
N GLU A 21 22.26 4.98 17.50
CA GLU A 21 20.95 5.51 17.13
C GLU A 21 19.94 4.38 17.25
N VAL A 22 18.95 4.57 18.13
CA VAL A 22 17.78 3.69 18.15
C VAL A 22 16.82 4.27 17.12
N THR A 23 16.77 3.69 15.93
CA THR A 23 15.56 3.78 15.11
C THR A 23 14.45 3.14 15.94
N ASP A 24 13.47 3.93 16.37
CA ASP A 24 12.48 3.61 17.40
C ASP A 24 11.46 2.51 16.98
N LEU A 25 11.82 1.59 16.07
CA LEU A 25 11.05 0.40 15.73
C LEU A 25 11.95 -0.83 15.67
N THR A 26 11.55 -1.86 16.39
CA THR A 26 12.10 -3.20 16.32
C THR A 26 11.75 -3.88 14.98
N VAL A 27 12.50 -4.93 14.63
CA VAL A 27 12.23 -5.73 13.42
C VAL A 27 10.80 -6.29 13.43
N ASP A 28 10.27 -6.66 14.60
CA ASP A 28 8.93 -7.21 14.72
C ASP A 28 7.85 -6.15 14.48
N GLU A 29 8.04 -4.91 14.96
CA GLU A 29 7.15 -3.80 14.66
C GLU A 29 7.16 -3.44 13.16
N LEU A 30 8.32 -3.51 12.51
CA LEU A 30 8.43 -3.33 11.06
C LEU A 30 7.68 -4.43 10.29
N LYS A 31 7.79 -5.70 10.71
CA LYS A 31 7.05 -6.82 10.11
C LYS A 31 5.54 -6.68 10.29
N MET A 32 5.08 -6.21 11.45
CA MET A 32 3.65 -5.94 11.68
C MET A 32 3.14 -4.85 10.75
N ARG A 33 3.87 -3.73 10.62
CA ARG A 33 3.52 -2.66 9.68
C ARG A 33 3.51 -3.13 8.24
N GLN A 34 4.50 -3.94 7.83
CA GLN A 34 4.55 -4.54 6.50
C GLN A 34 3.28 -5.34 6.20
N LYS A 35 2.88 -6.25 7.11
CA LYS A 35 1.65 -7.05 6.94
C LYS A 35 0.39 -6.19 6.83
N MET A 36 0.29 -5.11 7.62
CA MET A 36 -0.84 -4.19 7.55
C MET A 36 -0.91 -3.49 6.18
N ILE A 37 0.23 -3.02 5.67
CA ILE A 37 0.31 -2.37 4.35
C ILE A 37 -0.03 -3.38 3.25
N GLU A 38 0.50 -4.60 3.30
CA GLU A 38 0.17 -5.66 2.33
C GLU A 38 -1.34 -5.97 2.31
N GLN A 39 -1.99 -5.99 3.47
CA GLN A 39 -3.44 -6.20 3.55
C GLN A 39 -4.22 -5.01 2.98
N GLN A 40 -3.79 -3.77 3.27
CA GLN A 40 -4.41 -2.58 2.71
C GLN A 40 -4.31 -2.55 1.18
N ILE A 41 -3.16 -2.91 0.62
CA ILE A 41 -2.97 -3.01 -0.84
C ILE A 41 -3.98 -4.00 -1.44
N LYS A 42 -4.13 -5.20 -0.86
CA LYS A 42 -5.09 -6.20 -1.35
C LYS A 42 -6.53 -5.69 -1.31
N ASN A 43 -6.91 -4.95 -0.27
CA ASN A 43 -8.23 -4.35 -0.18
C ASN A 43 -8.45 -3.31 -1.28
N TYR A 44 -7.48 -2.43 -1.52
CA TYR A 44 -7.58 -1.44 -2.60
C TYR A 44 -7.60 -2.09 -3.99
N GLU A 45 -6.84 -3.17 -4.22
CA GLU A 45 -6.91 -3.95 -5.46
C GLU A 45 -8.30 -4.55 -5.70
N HIS A 46 -8.96 -5.03 -4.65
CA HIS A 46 -10.33 -5.52 -4.71
C HIS A 46 -11.31 -4.39 -5.06
N ASP A 47 -11.21 -3.24 -4.39
CA ASP A 47 -12.08 -2.10 -4.63
C ASP A 47 -11.93 -1.55 -6.04
N ILE A 48 -10.70 -1.47 -6.56
CA ILE A 48 -10.43 -1.06 -7.95
C ILE A 48 -11.16 -1.98 -8.94
N LYS A 49 -11.08 -3.31 -8.75
CA LYS A 49 -11.78 -4.26 -9.61
C LYS A 49 -13.30 -4.09 -9.55
N TYR A 50 -13.83 -3.84 -8.35
CA TYR A 50 -15.26 -3.57 -8.18
C TYR A 50 -15.69 -2.31 -8.94
N TYR A 51 -14.95 -1.20 -8.80
CA TYR A 51 -15.25 0.04 -9.52
C TYR A 51 -15.10 -0.10 -11.04
N GLN A 52 -14.10 -0.86 -11.50
CA GLN A 52 -13.96 -1.18 -12.93
C GLN A 52 -15.20 -1.90 -13.48
N SER A 53 -15.70 -2.91 -12.76
CA SER A 53 -16.92 -3.62 -13.15
C SER A 53 -18.15 -2.70 -13.21
N LEU A 54 -18.28 -1.74 -12.29
CA LEU A 54 -19.38 -0.77 -12.32
C LEU A 54 -19.25 0.18 -13.53
N CYS A 55 -18.03 0.65 -13.82
CA CYS A 55 -17.81 1.49 -15.00
C CYS A 55 -18.16 0.77 -16.31
N ASP A 56 -17.82 -0.52 -16.42
CA ASP A 56 -18.15 -1.32 -17.60
C ASP A 56 -19.66 -1.55 -17.75
N MET A 57 -20.38 -1.78 -16.64
CA MET A 57 -21.84 -1.86 -16.63
C MET A 57 -22.48 -0.56 -17.13
N LEU A 58 -22.08 0.58 -16.57
CA LEU A 58 -22.61 1.89 -16.95
C LEU A 58 -22.30 2.25 -18.41
N LYS A 59 -21.14 1.85 -18.94
CA LYS A 59 -20.82 2.00 -20.37
C LYS A 59 -21.77 1.18 -21.24
N SER A 60 -22.05 -0.06 -20.86
CA SER A 60 -23.00 -0.91 -21.58
C SER A 60 -24.40 -0.30 -21.59
N GLU A 61 -24.89 0.18 -20.45
CA GLU A 61 -26.19 0.87 -20.36
C GLU A 61 -26.23 2.13 -21.25
N LEU A 62 -25.14 2.92 -21.24
CA LEU A 62 -25.03 4.11 -22.09
C LEU A 62 -25.05 3.75 -23.58
N GLU A 63 -24.36 2.68 -23.99
CA GLU A 63 -24.38 2.19 -25.36
C GLU A 63 -25.79 1.72 -25.79
N GLU A 64 -26.53 1.06 -24.90
CA GLU A 64 -27.92 0.66 -25.16
C GLU A 64 -28.83 1.88 -25.35
N ILE A 65 -28.72 2.88 -24.47
CA ILE A 65 -29.48 4.13 -24.59
C ILE A 65 -29.16 4.83 -25.91
N ASN A 66 -27.88 4.92 -26.30
CA ASN A 66 -27.48 5.53 -27.57
C ASN A 66 -28.09 4.80 -28.78
N LYS A 67 -28.11 3.46 -28.76
CA LYS A 67 -28.76 2.65 -29.82
C LYS A 67 -30.27 2.92 -29.90
N LEU A 68 -30.95 3.10 -28.76
CA LEU A 68 -32.37 3.45 -28.72
C LEU A 68 -32.61 4.85 -29.31
N ILE A 69 -31.80 5.85 -28.94
CA ILE A 69 -31.87 7.21 -29.47
C ILE A 69 -31.68 7.21 -31.00
N GLU A 70 -30.68 6.48 -31.52
CA GLU A 70 -30.45 6.37 -32.96
C GLU A 70 -31.63 5.74 -33.71
N LYS A 71 -32.28 4.74 -33.09
CA LYS A 71 -33.45 4.08 -33.68
C LYS A 71 -34.64 5.04 -33.77
N GLU A 72 -34.93 5.77 -32.70
CA GLU A 72 -36.02 6.76 -32.66
C GLU A 72 -35.73 7.96 -33.59
N GLY A 73 -34.47 8.42 -33.64
CA GLY A 73 -34.06 9.54 -34.51
C GLY A 73 -34.11 9.24 -36.01
N LYS A 74 -34.11 7.95 -36.42
CA LYS A 74 -34.28 7.52 -37.82
C LYS A 74 -35.74 7.39 -38.25
N ILE A 75 -36.71 7.56 -37.34
CA ILE A 75 -38.14 7.42 -37.62
C ILE A 75 -38.79 8.76 -38.09
N LEU A 76 -38.00 9.84 -38.22
CA LEU A 76 -38.41 11.11 -38.84
C LEU A 76 -37.96 11.20 -40.30
#